data_AF-A0A5P2DD73-F1
#
_entry.id   AF-A0A5P2DD73-F1
#
_cell.length_a   1.000
_cell.length_b   1.000
_cell.length_c   1.000
_cell.angle_alpha   90.00
_cell.angle_beta   90.00
_cell.angle_gamma   90.00
#
_symmetry.space_group_name_H-M   'P 1'
#
loop_
_entity.id
_entity.type
_entity.pdbx_description
1 polymer ?
#
loop_
_entity_poly.entity_id
_entity_poly.type
_entity_poly.pdbx_seq_one_letter_code
_entity_poly.pdbx_strand_id
1 'polypeptide(L)'
;MGSGWLLFAGAMMIIGGCMGIVEGIAALVNDEVFIYTRNYIYAFDLTGWGWIHVILGAFVVCAGAAVLQGARWARITGVVLASLVMIVNFMWLPYAPFWALVLIALDVIIIWALCKAPHPEEL
;
A
#
# COMPACT_ATOMS: atom_id res chain seq x y z
N MET A 1 -7.24 -17.92 -20.64
CA MET A 1 -6.83 -16.50 -20.78
C MET A 1 -6.85 -15.75 -19.43
N GLY A 2 -6.38 -16.38 -18.33
CA GLY A 2 -6.55 -15.84 -16.98
C GLY A 2 -5.36 -15.11 -16.33
N SER A 3 -4.25 -14.95 -17.06
CA SER A 3 -2.98 -14.48 -16.50
C SER A 3 -2.83 -12.94 -16.47
N GLY A 4 -3.45 -12.21 -17.40
CA GLY A 4 -3.23 -10.77 -17.57
C GLY A 4 -3.59 -9.93 -16.35
N TRP A 5 -4.69 -10.26 -15.65
CA TRP A 5 -5.13 -9.55 -14.46
C TRP A 5 -4.20 -9.75 -13.26
N LEU A 6 -3.64 -10.95 -13.10
CA LEU A 6 -2.67 -11.23 -12.03
C LEU A 6 -1.33 -10.54 -12.28
N LEU A 7 -0.88 -10.53 -13.54
CA LEU A 7 0.32 -9.80 -13.93
C LEU A 7 0.17 -8.30 -13.63
N PHE A 8 -0.96 -7.72 -14.04
CA PHE A 8 -1.26 -6.31 -13.79
C PHE A 8 -1.36 -6.01 -12.29
N ALA A 9 -2.13 -6.80 -11.54
CA ALA A 9 -2.27 -6.63 -10.09
C ALA A 9 -0.92 -6.74 -9.37
N GLY A 10 -0.14 -7.78 -9.65
CA GLY A 10 1.17 -7.99 -9.03
C GLY A 10 2.16 -6.86 -9.35
N ALA A 11 2.17 -6.37 -10.59
CA ALA A 11 3.00 -5.23 -10.98
C ALA A 11 2.57 -3.93 -10.28
N MET A 12 1.26 -3.66 -10.22
CA MET A 12 0.72 -2.50 -9.50
C MET A 12 0.99 -2.57 -8.00
N MET A 13 0.88 -3.75 -7.38
CA MET A 13 1.24 -3.94 -5.98
C MET A 13 2.71 -3.59 -5.72
N ILE A 14 3.62 -4.02 -6.58
CA ILE A 14 5.05 -3.69 -6.43
C ILE A 14 5.27 -2.17 -6.56
N ILE A 15 4.65 -1.54 -7.56
CA ILE A 15 4.78 -0.08 -7.77
C ILE A 15 4.19 0.70 -6.60
N GLY A 16 2.95 0.38 -6.20
CA GLY A 16 2.26 1.04 -5.08
C GLY A 16 2.98 0.83 -3.74
N GLY A 17 3.49 -0.37 -3.49
CA GLY A 17 4.29 -0.66 -2.29
C GLY A 17 5.61 0.13 -2.26
N CYS A 18 6.32 0.24 -3.39
CA CYS A 18 7.51 1.09 -3.50
C CYS A 18 7.18 2.57 -3.26
N MET A 19 6.07 3.06 -3.81
CA MET A 19 5.60 4.43 -3.58
C MET A 19 5.27 4.69 -2.11
N GLY A 20 4.60 3.74 -1.43
CA GLY A 20 4.32 3.81 0.00
C GLY A 20 5.59 3.80 0.86
N ILE A 21 6.62 3.04 0.48
CA ILE A 21 7.92 3.08 1.17
C ILE A 21 8.56 4.46 1.05
N VAL A 22 8.55 5.06 -0.15
CA VAL A 22 9.11 6.41 -0.37
C VAL A 22 8.34 7.45 0.45
N GLU A 23 7.01 7.36 0.49
CA GLU A 23 6.16 8.21 1.33
C GLU A 23 6.52 8.07 2.82
N GLY A 24 6.67 6.83 3.30
CA GLY A 24 7.03 6.58 4.69
C GLY A 24 8.42 7.12 5.04
N ILE A 25 9.42 6.94 4.17
CA ILE A 25 10.75 7.54 4.34
C ILE A 25 10.66 9.07 4.38
N ALA A 26 9.85 9.69 3.51
CA ALA A 26 9.65 11.13 3.51
C ALA A 26 9.02 11.62 4.82
N ALA A 27 8.10 10.85 5.41
CA ALA A 27 7.52 11.14 6.72
C ALA A 27 8.56 11.03 7.85
N LEU A 28 9.44 10.02 7.81
CA LEU A 28 10.55 9.85 8.78
C LEU A 28 11.53 11.03 8.73
N VAL A 29 11.88 11.50 7.52
CA VAL A 29 12.88 12.57 7.33
C VAL A 29 12.34 13.95 7.72
N ASN A 30 11.04 14.22 7.50
CA ASN A 30 10.44 15.51 7.87
C ASN A 30 10.24 15.68 9.38
N ASP A 31 10.36 14.60 10.17
CA ASP A 31 10.13 14.63 11.61
C ASP A 31 11.29 15.25 12.42
N GLU A 32 12.49 15.38 11.84
CA GLU A 32 13.63 16.02 12.52
C GLU A 32 13.52 17.56 12.61
N VAL A 33 12.60 18.19 11.89
CA VAL A 33 12.47 19.67 11.82
C VAL A 33 11.45 20.23 12.82
N PHE A 34 10.54 19.41 13.36
CA PHE A 34 9.47 19.84 14.28
C PHE A 34 9.76 19.53 15.75
N ILE A 35 10.97 19.84 16.21
CA ILE A 35 11.19 20.09 17.64
C ILE A 35 10.37 21.34 17.97
N TYR A 36 9.43 21.24 18.92
CA TYR A 36 8.48 22.28 19.38
C TYR A 36 7.17 22.40 18.58
N THR A 37 6.14 21.64 18.95
CA THR A 37 4.92 22.22 19.57
C THR A 37 4.00 21.13 20.11
N ARG A 38 3.63 21.33 21.37
CA ARG A 38 2.80 20.47 22.21
C ARG A 38 1.32 20.63 21.84
N ASN A 39 0.57 19.52 21.87
CA ASN A 39 -0.90 19.40 21.86
C ASN A 39 -1.63 19.26 20.49
N TYR A 40 -1.46 18.11 19.82
CA TYR A 40 -2.52 17.59 18.95
C TYR A 40 -2.74 16.10 19.22
N ILE A 41 -3.98 15.71 19.50
CA ILE A 41 -4.35 14.34 19.94
C ILE A 41 -4.17 13.31 18.81
N TYR A 42 -4.08 13.78 17.56
CA TYR A 42 -3.72 13.00 16.36
C TYR A 42 -2.27 13.16 15.91
N ALA A 43 -1.42 13.88 16.65
CA ALA A 43 0.02 13.83 16.47
C ALA A 43 0.55 12.49 17.03
N PHE A 44 0.15 11.39 16.39
CA PHE A 44 1.06 10.26 16.26
C PHE A 44 2.33 10.83 15.61
N ASP A 45 3.49 10.64 16.24
CA ASP A 45 4.81 10.99 15.67
C ASP A 45 4.79 10.71 14.16
N LEU A 46 5.24 11.66 13.31
CA LEU A 46 5.36 11.32 11.88
C LEU A 46 6.36 10.15 11.69
N THR A 47 7.20 9.91 12.69
CA THR A 47 8.07 8.75 12.84
C THR A 47 7.25 7.46 12.88
N GLY A 48 6.17 7.43 13.68
CA GLY A 48 5.26 6.30 13.74
C GLY A 48 4.56 6.04 12.40
N TRP A 49 4.07 7.09 11.75
CA TRP A 49 3.45 6.98 10.42
C TRP A 49 4.46 6.53 9.36
N GLY A 50 5.67 7.08 9.36
CA GLY A 50 6.71 6.71 8.41
C GLY A 50 7.03 5.22 8.47
N TRP A 51 7.17 4.65 9.67
CA TRP A 51 7.36 3.21 9.83
C TRP A 51 6.17 2.38 9.36
N ILE A 52 4.93 2.83 9.62
CA ILE A 52 3.72 2.14 9.15
C ILE A 52 3.73 2.05 7.61
N HIS A 53 3.95 3.16 6.92
CA HIS A 53 3.97 3.19 5.44
C HIS A 53 5.13 2.36 4.88
N VAL A 54 6.32 2.40 5.49
CA VAL A 54 7.49 1.60 5.06
C VAL A 54 7.22 0.10 5.22
N ILE A 55 6.79 -0.35 6.40
CA ILE A 55 6.57 -1.77 6.69
C ILE A 55 5.44 -2.30 5.81
N LEU A 56 4.35 -1.56 5.71
CA LEU A 56 3.19 -1.99 4.93
C LEU A 56 3.52 -2.03 3.43
N GLY A 57 4.23 -1.01 2.93
CA GLY A 57 4.71 -0.98 1.54
C GLY A 57 5.63 -2.17 1.23
N ALA A 58 6.53 -2.54 2.15
CA ALA A 58 7.38 -3.72 1.99
C ALA A 58 6.57 -5.02 1.89
N PHE A 59 5.57 -5.20 2.77
CA PHE A 59 4.67 -6.36 2.69
C PHE A 59 3.89 -6.41 1.38
N VAL A 60 3.43 -5.27 0.87
CA VAL A 60 2.71 -5.18 -0.41
C VAL A 60 3.62 -5.55 -1.58
N VAL A 61 4.88 -5.10 -1.59
CA VAL A 61 5.87 -5.51 -2.60
C VAL A 61 6.08 -7.03 -2.57
N CYS A 62 6.29 -7.62 -1.39
CA CYS A 62 6.45 -9.06 -1.24
C CYS A 62 5.20 -9.83 -1.70
N ALA A 63 4.01 -9.35 -1.35
CA ALA A 63 2.76 -9.96 -1.79
C ALA A 63 2.55 -9.84 -3.31
N GLY A 64 2.92 -8.70 -3.91
CA GLY A 64 2.90 -8.51 -5.36
C GLY A 64 3.81 -9.51 -6.08
N ALA A 65 5.03 -9.72 -5.57
CA ALA A 65 5.92 -10.76 -6.08
C ALA A 65 5.35 -12.18 -5.92
N ALA A 66 4.63 -12.46 -4.82
CA ALA A 66 3.96 -13.75 -4.61
C ALA A 66 2.76 -13.95 -5.56
N VAL A 67 2.04 -12.88 -5.91
CA VAL A 67 0.97 -12.90 -6.92
C VAL A 67 1.54 -13.27 -8.29
N LEU A 68 2.69 -12.69 -8.67
CA LEU A 68 3.35 -13.00 -9.94
C LEU A 68 3.89 -14.44 -10.01
N GLN A 69 4.23 -15.04 -8.88
CA GLN A 69 4.63 -16.45 -8.77
C GLN A 69 3.45 -17.43 -8.80
N GLY A 70 2.21 -16.95 -8.87
CA GLY A 70 1.02 -17.79 -8.93
C GLY A 70 0.64 -18.44 -7.60
N ALA A 71 1.08 -17.91 -6.47
CA ALA A 71 0.80 -18.51 -5.18
C ALA A 71 -0.69 -18.34 -4.81
N ARG A 72 -1.38 -19.43 -4.46
CA ARG A 72 -2.86 -19.44 -4.27
C ARG A 72 -3.35 -18.49 -3.18
N TRP A 73 -2.57 -18.34 -2.11
CA TRP A 73 -2.83 -17.42 -1.01
C TRP A 73 -2.58 -15.93 -1.35
N ALA A 74 -1.83 -15.63 -2.41
CA ALA A 74 -1.30 -14.30 -2.66
C ALA A 74 -2.41 -13.29 -3.01
N ARG A 75 -3.50 -13.77 -3.60
CA ARG A 75 -4.67 -12.95 -3.92
C ARG A 75 -5.34 -12.41 -2.67
N ILE A 76 -5.63 -13.29 -1.71
CA ILE A 76 -6.31 -12.92 -0.46
C ILE A 76 -5.41 -11.97 0.33
N THR A 77 -4.13 -12.31 0.47
CA THR A 77 -3.17 -11.42 1.15
C THR A 77 -3.04 -10.08 0.45
N GLY A 78 -3.04 -10.06 -0.89
CA GLY A 78 -2.96 -8.83 -1.67
C GLY A 78 -4.17 -7.92 -1.46
N VAL A 79 -5.38 -8.48 -1.43
CA VAL A 79 -6.61 -7.72 -1.14
C VAL A 79 -6.58 -7.15 0.27
N VAL A 80 -6.18 -7.94 1.26
CA VAL A 80 -6.07 -7.49 2.66
C VAL A 80 -5.05 -6.37 2.78
N LEU A 81 -3.85 -6.55 2.21
CA LEU A 81 -2.79 -5.55 2.29
C LEU A 81 -3.16 -4.26 1.56
N ALA A 82 -3.69 -4.32 0.34
CA ALA A 82 -4.16 -3.14 -0.38
C ALA A 82 -5.29 -2.41 0.38
N SER A 83 -6.18 -3.15 1.05
CA SER A 83 -7.22 -2.53 1.89
C SER A 83 -6.63 -1.81 3.11
N LEU A 84 -5.59 -2.39 3.73
CA LEU A 84 -4.88 -1.74 4.83
C LEU A 84 -4.14 -0.49 4.36
N VAL A 85 -3.45 -0.54 3.21
CA VAL A 85 -2.75 0.62 2.62
C VAL A 85 -3.75 1.73 2.33
N MET A 86 -4.92 1.38 1.79
CA MET A 86 -5.97 2.35 1.49
C MET A 86 -6.49 3.05 2.76
N ILE A 87 -6.71 2.31 3.86
CA ILE A 87 -7.13 2.89 5.15
C ILE A 87 -6.04 3.79 5.73
N VAL A 88 -4.79 3.33 5.71
CA VAL A 88 -3.62 4.10 6.19
C VAL A 88 -3.48 5.40 5.41
N ASN A 89 -3.59 5.35 4.08
CA ASN A 89 -3.55 6.54 3.24
C ASN A 89 -4.74 7.47 3.47
N PHE A 90 -5.93 6.92 3.73
CA PHE A 90 -7.09 7.75 4.08
C PHE A 90 -6.84 8.54 5.37
N MET A 91 -6.21 7.92 6.37
CA MET A 91 -5.80 8.62 7.60
C MET A 91 -4.69 9.64 7.36
N TRP A 92 -3.88 9.46 6.32
CA TRP A 92 -2.80 10.35 5.90
C TRP A 92 -3.25 11.56 5.05
N LEU A 93 -4.53 11.61 4.64
CA LEU A 93 -5.09 12.72 3.87
C LEU A 93 -4.82 14.12 4.44
N PRO A 94 -4.83 14.37 5.76
CA PRO A 94 -4.53 15.69 6.32
C PRO A 94 -3.07 16.13 6.13
N TYR A 95 -2.15 15.17 5.95
CA TYR A 95 -0.71 15.42 5.80
C TYR A 95 -0.32 15.60 4.34
N ALA A 96 -0.74 14.68 3.47
CA ALA A 96 -0.39 14.70 2.04
C ALA A 96 -1.57 14.25 1.16
N PRO A 97 -2.61 15.09 0.99
CA PRO A 97 -3.89 14.68 0.41
C PRO A 97 -3.78 14.16 -1.03
N PHE A 98 -2.95 14.80 -1.86
CA PHE A 98 -2.76 14.37 -3.24
C PHE A 98 -2.03 13.02 -3.33
N TRP A 99 -1.04 12.79 -2.46
CA TRP A 99 -0.26 11.55 -2.44
C TRP A 99 -1.11 10.38 -1.96
N ALA A 100 -1.83 10.60 -0.86
CA ALA A 100 -2.78 9.65 -0.30
C ALA A 100 -3.88 9.27 -1.31
N LEU A 101 -4.44 10.24 -2.05
CA LEU A 101 -5.45 9.95 -3.07
C LEU A 101 -4.90 9.09 -4.22
N VAL A 102 -3.66 9.30 -4.64
CA VAL A 102 -3.02 8.47 -5.68
C VAL A 102 -2.89 7.03 -5.21
N LEU A 103 -2.41 6.83 -3.97
CA LEU A 103 -2.25 5.48 -3.42
C LEU A 103 -3.61 4.79 -3.19
N ILE A 104 -4.61 5.50 -2.66
CA ILE A 104 -5.98 4.98 -2.53
C ILE A 104 -6.54 4.54 -3.89
N ALA A 105 -6.37 5.36 -4.93
CA ALA A 105 -6.85 5.00 -6.26
C ALA A 105 -6.14 3.76 -6.82
N LEU A 106 -4.83 3.66 -6.58
CA LEU A 106 -4.02 2.52 -6.99
C LEU A 106 -4.46 1.24 -6.24
N ASP A 107 -4.72 1.32 -4.94
CA ASP A 107 -5.22 0.19 -4.14
C ASP A 107 -6.59 -0.30 -4.62
N VAL A 108 -7.52 0.60 -4.96
CA VAL A 108 -8.82 0.23 -5.54
C VAL A 108 -8.63 -0.55 -6.84
N ILE A 109 -7.71 -0.11 -7.70
CA ILE A 109 -7.40 -0.78 -8.97
C ILE A 109 -6.77 -2.16 -8.73
N ILE A 110 -5.85 -2.27 -7.75
CA ILE A 110 -5.25 -3.55 -7.35
C ILE A 110 -6.34 -4.52 -6.89
N ILE A 111 -7.19 -4.10 -5.95
CA ILE A 111 -8.25 -4.96 -5.39
C ILE A 111 -9.18 -5.41 -6.51
N TRP A 112 -9.59 -4.49 -7.38
CA TRP A 112 -10.44 -4.82 -8.52
C TRP A 112 -9.79 -5.84 -9.45
N ALA A 113 -8.50 -5.67 -9.79
CA ALA A 113 -7.77 -6.60 -10.65
C ALA A 113 -7.60 -7.99 -10.01
N LEU A 114 -7.32 -8.04 -8.70
CA LEU A 114 -7.23 -9.31 -7.95
C LEU A 114 -8.57 -10.04 -7.91
N CYS A 115 -9.68 -9.32 -7.73
CA CYS A 115 -11.03 -9.89 -7.72
C CYS A 115 -11.50 -10.33 -9.12
N LYS A 116 -11.02 -9.68 -10.19
CA LYS A 116 -11.32 -10.06 -11.57
C LYS A 116 -10.48 -11.22 -12.10
N ALA A 117 -9.39 -11.57 -11.42
CA ALA A 117 -8.55 -12.68 -11.85
C ALA A 117 -9.29 -14.03 -11.70
N PRO A 118 -9.32 -14.88 -12.75
CA PRO A 118 -10.06 -16.13 -12.74
C PRO A 118 -9.55 -17.10 -11.68
N HIS A 119 -10.44 -17.91 -11.12
CA HIS A 119 -10.14 -18.74 -9.96
C HIS A 119 -9.08 -19.81 -10.28
N PRO A 120 -8.26 -20.22 -9.29
CA PRO A 120 -7.24 -21.25 -9.48
C PRO A 120 -7.79 -22.62 -9.91
N GLU A 121 -9.09 -22.86 -9.74
CA GLU A 121 -9.78 -24.10 -10.13
C GLU A 121 -10.23 -24.14 -11.60
N GLU A 122 -10.09 -23.03 -12.33
CA GLU A 122 -10.39 -22.92 -13.77
C GLU A 122 -9.13 -22.95 -14.66
N LEU A 123 -7.98 -23.32 -14.09
CA LEU A 123 -6.66 -23.43 -14.76
C LEU A 123 -6.15 -24.87 -14.72
#